data_AF-A0A1Q6QY50-F1
#
_entry.id   AF-A0A1Q6QY50-F1
#
_cell.length_a   1.000
_cell.length_b   1.000
_cell.length_c   1.000
_cell.angle_alpha   90.00
_cell.angle_beta   90.00
_cell.angle_gamma   90.00
#
_symmetry.space_group_name_H-M   'P 1'
#
loop_
_entity.id
_entity.type
_entity.pdbx_description
1 polymer ?
#
loop_
_entity_poly.entity_id
_entity_poly.type
_entity_poly.pdbx_seq_one_letter_code
_entity_poly.pdbx_strand_id
1 'polypeptide(L)' 'MLVFDAVILNEDRHFGNFGLLVDSHTNKIIAPAPIFDNGLSLLCYAMDSDFNDINTYVSTRLPATYQDFIGFVKPLMTSR' A
#
# COMPACT_ATOMS: atom_id res chain seq x y z
N MET A 1 -6.91 3.84 -1.56
CA MET A 1 -5.93 2.74 -1.41
C MET A 1 -4.54 3.21 -1.75
N LEU A 2 -4.23 3.57 -3.01
CA LEU A 2 -2.87 3.98 -3.41
C LEU A 2 -2.25 5.12 -2.58
N VAL A 3 -3.01 6.20 -2.31
CA VAL A 3 -2.54 7.28 -1.42
C VAL A 3 -2.24 6.78 -0.01
N PHE A 4 -3.07 5.87 0.49
CA PHE A 4 -2.87 5.28 1.81
C PHE A 4 -1.62 4.38 1.82
N ASP A 5 -1.43 3.56 0.79
CA ASP A 5 -0.25 2.70 0.65
C ASP A 5 1.05 3.51 0.61
N ALA A 6 1.05 4.68 -0.04
CA ALA A 6 2.19 5.60 -0.05
C ALA A 6 2.47 6.22 1.33
N VAL A 7 1.45 6.47 2.14
CA VAL A 7 1.63 7.01 3.51
C VAL A 7 2.21 5.95 4.45
N ILE A 8 1.79 4.69 4.31
CA ILE A 8 2.26 3.60 5.18
C ILE A 8 3.44 2.83 4.60
N LEU A 9 3.92 3.17 3.40
CA LEU A 9 4.95 2.44 2.66
C LEU A 9 4.64 0.94 2.56
N ASN A 10 3.45 0.59 2.06
CA ASN A 10 3.06 -0.80 1.88
C ASN A 10 3.80 -1.42 0.68
N GLU A 11 4.79 -2.26 0.97
CA GLU A 11 5.65 -2.89 -0.03
C GLU A 11 4.95 -4.03 -0.78
N ASP A 12 3.85 -4.57 -0.25
CA ASP A 12 3.22 -5.80 -0.72
C ASP A 12 1.74 -5.63 -1.14
N ARG A 13 1.36 -4.46 -1.66
CA ARG A 13 0.02 -4.30 -2.28
C ARG A 13 -0.04 -5.02 -3.64
N HIS A 14 -0.17 -6.34 -3.64
CA HIS A 14 -0.48 -7.15 -4.82
C HIS A 14 -1.99 -7.38 -4.98
N PHE A 15 -2.41 -7.98 -6.11
CA PHE A 15 -3.85 -8.15 -6.46
C PHE A 15 -4.63 -9.11 -5.55
N GLY A 16 -3.97 -9.79 -4.60
CA GLY A 16 -4.62 -10.58 -3.56
C GLY A 16 -4.94 -9.77 -2.30
N ASN A 17 -4.30 -8.61 -2.11
CA ASN A 17 -4.38 -7.81 -0.88
C ASN A 17 -5.46 -6.71 -0.98
N PHE A 18 -6.38 -6.83 -1.93
CA PHE A 18 -7.60 -6.05 -1.98
C PHE A 18 -8.64 -6.82 -2.78
N GLY A 19 -9.91 -6.44 -2.66
CA GLY A 19 -10.95 -7.19 -3.34
C GLY A 19 -12.31 -6.53 -3.27
N LEU A 20 -13.31 -7.37 -3.50
CA LEU A 20 -14.71 -7.00 -3.58
C LEU A 20 -15.51 -7.85 -2.59
N LEU A 21 -16.51 -7.24 -1.98
CA LEU A 21 -17.58 -7.98 -1.32
C LEU A 21 -18.57 -8.45 -2.38
N VAL A 22 -18.94 -9.72 -2.31
CA VAL A 22 -19.89 -10.37 -3.22
C VAL A 22 -21.04 -10.93 -2.39
N ASP A 23 -22.27 -10.64 -2.81
CA ASP A 23 -23.46 -11.24 -2.23
C ASP A 23 -23.52 -12.74 -2.57
N SER A 24 -23.56 -13.60 -1.55
CA SER A 24 -23.47 -15.05 -1.71
C SER A 24 -24.69 -15.70 -2.37
N HIS A 25 -25.84 -15.02 -2.38
CA HIS A 25 -27.08 -15.57 -2.95
C HIS A 25 -27.25 -15.19 -4.42
N THR A 26 -26.78 -14.02 -4.81
CA THR A 26 -26.96 -13.46 -6.16
C THR A 26 -25.68 -13.45 -6.99
N ASN A 27 -24.52 -13.69 -6.36
CA ASN A 27 -23.20 -13.63 -6.97
C ASN A 27 -22.88 -12.27 -7.61
N LYS A 28 -23.45 -11.19 -7.04
CA LYS A 28 -23.23 -9.82 -7.50
C LYS A 28 -22.26 -9.09 -6.59
N ILE A 29 -21.40 -8.27 -7.18
CA ILE A 29 -20.51 -7.35 -6.44
C ILE A 29 -21.38 -6.32 -5.73
N ILE A 30 -21.19 -6.15 -4.43
CA ILE A 30 -21.96 -5.19 -3.63
C ILE A 30 -21.13 -3.95 -3.25
N ALA A 31 -19.82 -4.11 -3.05
CA ALA A 31 -18.92 -3.03 -2.69
C ALA A 31 -17.45 -3.48 -2.84
N PRO A 32 -16.49 -2.55 -2.85
CA PRO A 32 -15.11 -2.87 -2.51
C PRO A 32 -15.01 -3.47 -1.09
N ALA A 33 -14.14 -4.46 -0.90
CA ALA A 33 -13.80 -4.93 0.44
C ALA A 33 -13.12 -3.81 1.23
N PRO A 34 -13.32 -3.72 2.56
CA PRO A 34 -12.49 -2.87 3.42
C PRO A 34 -11.01 -3.16 3.20
N ILE A 35 -10.13 -2.17 3.39
CA ILE A 35 -8.69 -2.40 3.22
C ILE A 35 -8.22 -3.43 4.27
N PHE A 36 -7.51 -4.47 3.81
CA PHE A 36 -6.94 -5.53 4.63
C PHE A 36 -5.48 -5.79 4.23
N ASP A 37 -4.84 -6.72 4.95
CA ASP A 37 -3.47 -7.22 4.73
C ASP A 37 -2.45 -6.11 4.43
N ASN A 38 -2.05 -5.41 5.49
CA ASN A 38 -1.03 -4.35 5.46
C ASN A 38 0.20 -4.74 6.31
N GLY A 39 0.42 -6.05 6.54
CA GLY A 39 1.49 -6.49 7.44
C GLY A 39 2.88 -6.04 6.99
N LEU A 40 3.10 -6.01 5.66
CA LEU A 40 4.33 -5.53 5.03
C LEU A 40 4.30 -4.02 4.76
N SER A 41 4.02 -3.26 5.81
CA SER A 41 4.02 -1.79 5.80
C SER A 41 4.72 -1.24 7.05
N LEU A 42 4.80 0.08 7.17
CA LEU A 42 5.35 0.79 8.33
C LEU A 42 6.77 0.34 8.69
N LEU A 43 7.57 -0.01 7.68
CA LEU A 43 8.95 -0.45 7.84
C LEU A 43 9.06 -1.68 8.76
N CYS A 44 8.13 -2.65 8.64
CA CYS A 44 8.06 -3.84 9.51
C CYS A 44 9.34 -4.70 9.60
N TYR A 45 10.28 -4.51 8.67
CA TYR A 45 11.58 -5.18 8.65
C TYR A 45 12.76 -4.29 9.09
N ALA A 46 12.51 -3.06 9.53
CA ALA A 46 13.57 -2.16 9.98
C ALA A 46 14.20 -2.69 11.27
N MET A 47 15.53 -2.76 11.28
CA MET A 47 16.33 -3.09 12.45
C MET A 47 16.88 -1.81 13.08
N ASP A 48 17.34 -1.88 14.34
CA ASP A 48 17.93 -0.72 15.04
C ASP A 48 19.05 -0.03 14.24
N SER A 49 19.84 -0.80 13.48
CA SER A 49 20.90 -0.27 12.62
C SER A 49 20.39 0.59 11.48
N ASP A 50 19.20 0.31 10.95
CA ASP A 50 18.60 1.04 9.83
C ASP A 50 18.19 2.46 10.25
N PHE A 51 17.90 2.66 11.54
CA PHE A 51 17.56 3.98 12.08
C PHE A 51 18.76 4.93 12.19
N ASN A 52 20.00 4.42 12.11
CA ASN A 52 21.19 5.28 12.04
C ASN A 52 21.24 6.11 10.75
N ASP A 53 20.67 5.58 9.66
CA ASP A 53 20.44 6.32 8.41
C ASP A 53 19.10 5.90 7.79
N ILE A 54 18.03 6.36 8.43
CA ILE A 54 16.66 6.04 8.03
C ILE A 54 16.33 6.50 6.61
N ASN A 55 16.95 7.58 6.11
CA ASN A 55 16.67 8.09 4.77
C ASN A 55 17.17 7.12 3.70
N THR A 56 18.38 6.59 3.88
CA THR A 56 18.92 5.56 3.00
C THR A 56 18.03 4.32 3.04
N TYR A 57 17.63 3.85 4.23
CA TYR A 57 16.75 2.69 4.35
C TYR A 57 15.39 2.90 3.67
N VAL A 58 14.70 4.01 3.95
CA VAL A 58 13.40 4.33 3.35
C VAL A 58 13.49 4.45 1.83
N SER A 59 14.62 4.95 1.30
CA SER A 59 14.83 5.07 -0.16
C SER A 59 14.87 3.72 -0.89
N THR A 60 15.09 2.61 -0.17
CA THR A 60 15.07 1.26 -0.73
C THR A 60 13.67 0.64 -0.80
N ARG A 61 12.66 1.28 -0.20
CA ARG A 61 11.28 0.76 -0.17
C ARG A 61 10.59 1.01 -1.49
N LEU A 62 9.93 -0.01 -2.03
CA LEU A 62 9.18 0.09 -3.28
C LEU A 62 7.82 -0.60 -3.16
N PRO A 63 6.80 -0.13 -3.89
CA PRO A 63 5.52 -0.82 -3.95
C PRO A 63 5.58 -2.05 -4.86
N ALA A 64 4.82 -3.10 -4.54
CA ALA A 64 4.78 -4.33 -5.35
C ALA A 64 4.26 -4.14 -6.79
N THR A 65 3.37 -3.17 -7.02
CA THR A 65 2.58 -3.08 -8.27
C THR A 65 2.85 -1.85 -9.12
N TYR A 66 3.72 -0.94 -8.68
CA TYR A 66 4.06 0.29 -9.41
C TYR A 66 5.48 0.78 -9.05
N GLN A 67 5.99 1.78 -9.77
CA GLN A 67 7.43 2.10 -9.77
C GLN A 67 7.90 2.89 -8.54
N ASP A 68 7.06 3.76 -7.98
CA ASP A 68 7.43 4.65 -6.88
C ASP A 68 6.19 5.11 -6.11
N PHE A 69 6.30 5.20 -4.79
CA PHE A 69 5.19 5.61 -3.91
C PHE A 69 4.70 7.02 -4.21
N ILE A 70 5.60 8.00 -4.33
CA ILE A 70 5.23 9.41 -4.39
C ILE A 70 4.92 9.86 -5.81
N GLY A 71 5.81 9.55 -6.76
CA GLY A 71 5.71 9.93 -8.16
C GLY A 71 4.47 9.35 -8.85
N PHE A 72 4.06 8.14 -8.48
CA PHE A 72 2.84 7.53 -9.00
C PHE A 72 1.57 8.17 -8.41
N VAL A 73 1.56 8.44 -7.10
CA VAL A 73 0.37 8.87 -6.38
C VAL A 73 0.12 10.38 -6.48
N LYS A 74 1.17 11.20 -6.44
CA LYS A 74 1.07 12.66 -6.40
C LYS A 74 0.23 13.25 -7.56
N PRO A 75 0.34 12.79 -8.81
CA PRO A 75 -0.52 13.27 -9.91
C PRO A 75 -1.99 12.86 -9.78
N LEU A 76 -2.30 11.82 -9.00
CA LEU A 76 -3.67 11.32 -8.79
C LEU A 76 -4.40 12.09 -7.68
N MET A 77 -3.69 12.92 -6.91
CA MET A 77 -4.26 13.74 -5.86
C MET A 77 -4.82 15.03 -6.46
N THR A 78 -6.12 15.29 -6.26
CA THR A 78 -6.73 16.56 -6.65
C THR A 78 -6.32 17.66 -5.66
N SER A 79 -6.12 18.89 -6.16
CA SER A 79 -6.04 20.08 -5.30
C SER A 79 -7.30 20.14 -4.44
N ARG A 80 -7.14 20.15 -3.12
CA ARG A 80 -8.23 20.36 -2.16
C ARG A 80 -8.16 21.76 -1.59
#